data_AF-A0A953K3H7-F1
#
_entry.id   AF-A0A953K3H7-F1
#
_cell.length_a   1.000
_cell.length_b   1.000
_cell.length_c   1.000
_cell.angle_alpha   90.00
_cell.angle_beta   90.00
_cell.angle_gamma   90.00
#
_symmetry.space_group_name_H-M   'P 1'
#
loop_
_entity.id
_entity.type
_entity.pdbx_description
1 polymer ?
#
loop_
_entity_poly.entity_id
_entity_poly.type
_entity_poly.pdbx_seq_one_letter_code
_entity_poly.pdbx_strand_id
1 'polypeptide(L)'
;MRRILPYVVLGYILEKITKATYQENLQRRITSKIGLANTYVGGKTDPGKNESYSYHFSTQWEQGPETDLSIPAGAGAIVSTPTDLVKFIEALFALKLISDGSLTQMKTLTDGYGMGMFPTPFYDKMAYGHNGGIDGFVSILEYFPEDSLAIAYCTNGHVYPYNNILIGVSSIYFNKPYAVPTFRTIALKSEDLDKYLGVYASTLIPLKITITKDGTTLISQATDQSAIPLEATDQHTFTFDPAGIVMEFNPDKKELTLKQGGETVVFTKEN
;
A
#
# COMPACT_ATOMS: atom_id res chain seq x y z
N MET A 1 -2.83 -8.74 -13.56
CA MET A 1 -3.81 -9.10 -14.63
C MET A 1 -4.43 -10.50 -14.51
N ARG A 2 -3.72 -11.56 -14.09
CA ARG A 2 -4.24 -12.95 -14.07
C ARG A 2 -5.43 -13.27 -13.11
N ARG A 3 -5.94 -12.30 -12.33
CA ARG A 3 -6.88 -12.58 -11.22
C ARG A 3 -8.20 -11.79 -11.24
N ILE A 4 -8.34 -10.82 -12.14
CA ILE A 4 -9.55 -9.96 -12.24
C ILE A 4 -10.66 -10.70 -12.99
N LEU A 5 -10.33 -11.31 -14.13
CA LEU A 5 -11.29 -11.98 -15.01
C LEU A 5 -12.10 -13.10 -14.31
N PRO A 6 -11.51 -13.97 -13.46
CA PRO A 6 -12.28 -14.97 -12.73
C PRO A 6 -13.38 -14.38 -11.85
N TYR A 7 -13.13 -13.26 -11.16
CA TYR A 7 -14.12 -12.64 -10.27
C TYR A 7 -15.21 -11.87 -11.04
N VAL A 8 -14.89 -11.31 -12.21
CA VAL A 8 -15.90 -10.80 -13.16
C VAL A 8 -16.85 -11.94 -13.55
N VAL A 9 -16.31 -13.09 -13.94
CA VAL A 9 -17.11 -14.27 -14.33
C VAL A 9 -17.93 -14.81 -13.16
N LEU A 10 -17.38 -14.86 -11.94
CA LEU A 10 -18.13 -15.24 -10.73
C LEU A 10 -19.33 -14.30 -10.48
N GLY A 11 -19.17 -13.00 -10.72
CA GLY A 11 -20.28 -12.03 -10.69
C GLY A 11 -21.41 -12.42 -11.63
N TYR A 12 -21.10 -12.71 -12.90
CA TYR A 12 -22.11 -13.13 -13.87
C TYR A 12 -22.73 -14.51 -13.57
N ILE A 13 -21.96 -15.46 -13.03
CA ILE A 13 -22.49 -16.75 -12.57
C ILE A 13 -23.52 -16.53 -11.47
N LEU A 14 -23.19 -15.67 -10.49
CA LEU A 14 -24.10 -15.31 -9.40
C LEU A 14 -25.40 -14.72 -9.95
N GLU A 15 -25.32 -13.76 -10.87
CA GLU A 15 -26.51 -13.16 -11.49
C GLU A 15 -27.35 -14.20 -12.24
N LYS A 16 -26.71 -15.05 -13.04
CA LYS A 16 -27.40 -16.09 -13.84
C LYS A 16 -28.13 -17.11 -12.97
N ILE A 17 -27.54 -17.51 -11.85
CA ILE A 17 -28.13 -18.47 -10.91
C ILE A 17 -29.27 -17.81 -10.12
N THR A 18 -29.06 -16.58 -9.66
CA THR A 18 -30.01 -15.92 -8.74
C THR A 18 -31.11 -15.14 -9.45
N LYS A 19 -30.97 -14.89 -10.76
CA LYS A 19 -31.86 -14.04 -11.56
C LYS A 19 -32.00 -12.62 -11.00
N ALA A 20 -30.94 -12.13 -10.37
CA ALA A 20 -30.85 -10.78 -9.79
C ALA A 20 -29.49 -10.19 -10.13
N THR A 21 -29.42 -8.87 -10.26
CA THR A 21 -28.18 -8.13 -10.53
C THR A 21 -27.15 -8.32 -9.40
N TYR A 22 -25.89 -8.02 -9.70
CA TYR A 22 -24.82 -8.03 -8.71
C TYR A 22 -25.14 -7.08 -7.54
N GLN A 23 -25.67 -5.89 -7.84
CA GLN A 23 -26.09 -4.90 -6.84
C GLN A 23 -27.19 -5.44 -5.93
N GLU A 24 -28.24 -6.06 -6.48
CA GLU A 24 -29.32 -6.66 -5.69
C GLU A 24 -28.81 -7.82 -4.83
N ASN A 25 -27.88 -8.62 -5.34
CA ASN A 25 -27.26 -9.69 -4.56
C ASN A 25 -26.39 -9.15 -3.42
N LEU A 26 -25.54 -8.16 -3.68
CA LEU A 26 -24.74 -7.49 -2.65
C LEU A 26 -25.64 -6.93 -1.55
N GLN A 27 -26.70 -6.21 -1.94
CA GLN A 27 -27.63 -5.61 -1.00
C GLN A 27 -28.36 -6.65 -0.15
N ARG A 28 -29.07 -7.58 -0.80
CA ARG A 28 -29.90 -8.57 -0.11
C ARG A 28 -29.10 -9.57 0.73
N ARG A 29 -27.92 -9.99 0.25
CA ARG A 29 -27.16 -11.08 0.87
C ARG A 29 -26.15 -10.60 1.90
N ILE A 30 -25.69 -9.35 1.78
CA ILE A 30 -24.61 -8.80 2.60
C ILE A 30 -25.06 -7.49 3.26
N THR A 31 -25.15 -6.39 2.50
CA THR A 31 -25.17 -5.05 3.12
C THR A 31 -26.43 -4.81 3.98
N SER A 32 -27.61 -5.25 3.54
CA SER A 32 -28.84 -5.13 4.33
C SER A 32 -28.87 -6.06 5.55
N LYS A 33 -28.16 -7.20 5.53
CA LYS A 33 -28.16 -8.15 6.66
C LYS A 33 -27.38 -7.62 7.87
N ILE A 34 -26.33 -6.84 7.60
CA ILE A 34 -25.39 -6.37 8.62
C ILE A 34 -25.29 -4.84 8.69
N GLY A 35 -26.17 -4.13 7.97
CA GLY A 35 -26.34 -2.68 8.07
C GLY A 35 -25.16 -1.87 7.52
N LEU A 36 -24.64 -2.23 6.34
CA LEU A 36 -23.59 -1.47 5.66
C LEU A 36 -24.20 -0.36 4.78
N ALA A 37 -24.50 0.79 5.40
CA ALA A 37 -25.23 1.88 4.77
C ALA A 37 -24.44 2.60 3.65
N ASN A 38 -23.12 2.55 3.70
CA ASN A 38 -22.24 3.26 2.77
C ASN A 38 -21.48 2.28 1.87
N THR A 39 -22.04 1.08 1.64
CA THR A 39 -21.43 0.04 0.80
C THR A 39 -22.38 -0.37 -0.32
N TYR A 40 -21.94 -0.18 -1.56
CA TYR A 40 -22.78 -0.40 -2.74
C TYR A 40 -21.95 -0.65 -4.00
N VAL A 41 -22.59 -1.09 -5.07
CA VAL A 41 -21.98 -1.14 -6.40
C VAL A 41 -21.92 0.30 -6.94
N GLY A 42 -20.71 0.79 -7.19
CA GLY A 42 -20.48 2.15 -7.63
C GLY A 42 -20.91 2.40 -9.07
N GLY A 43 -20.93 3.68 -9.44
CA GLY A 43 -21.12 4.15 -10.81
C GLY A 43 -20.18 5.32 -11.07
N LYS A 44 -20.67 6.33 -11.78
CA LYS A 44 -19.96 7.60 -11.90
C LYS A 44 -19.88 8.31 -10.55
N THR A 45 -18.68 8.78 -10.21
CA THR A 45 -18.33 9.48 -8.98
C THR A 45 -19.17 10.74 -8.82
N ASP A 46 -19.81 10.85 -7.66
CA ASP A 46 -20.68 11.93 -7.27
C ASP A 46 -20.25 12.50 -5.90
N PRO A 47 -19.47 13.60 -5.88
CA PRO A 47 -19.08 14.27 -4.64
C PRO A 47 -20.27 14.71 -3.77
N GLY A 48 -21.46 14.89 -4.36
CA GLY A 48 -22.70 15.18 -3.63
C GLY A 48 -23.14 14.04 -2.68
N LYS A 49 -22.61 12.83 -2.87
CA LYS A 49 -22.82 11.67 -2.00
C LYS A 49 -21.69 11.43 -1.01
N ASN A 50 -20.78 12.40 -0.83
CA ASN A 50 -19.53 12.26 -0.10
C ASN A 50 -18.58 11.22 -0.70
N GLU A 51 -18.69 10.98 -2.01
CA GLU A 51 -17.68 10.26 -2.76
C GLU A 51 -16.48 11.17 -3.04
N SER A 52 -15.35 10.57 -3.40
CA SER A 52 -14.13 11.31 -3.73
C SER A 52 -13.67 10.96 -5.13
N TYR A 53 -12.98 11.87 -5.80
CA TYR A 53 -12.17 11.52 -6.97
C TYR A 53 -10.85 10.89 -6.53
N SER A 54 -10.23 10.14 -7.43
CA SER A 54 -8.86 9.64 -7.24
C SER A 54 -7.84 10.70 -7.62
N TYR A 55 -6.64 10.63 -7.04
CA TYR A 55 -5.55 11.56 -7.29
C TYR A 55 -4.21 10.84 -7.36
N HIS A 56 -3.31 11.38 -8.17
CA HIS A 56 -1.90 11.01 -8.21
C HIS A 56 -1.06 12.24 -7.89
N PHE A 57 0.07 12.04 -7.22
CA PHE A 57 0.99 13.12 -6.91
C PHE A 57 2.18 13.08 -7.87
N SER A 58 2.44 14.19 -8.55
CA SER A 58 3.63 14.41 -9.38
C SER A 58 4.54 15.45 -8.72
N THR A 59 4.32 16.72 -9.02
CA THR A 59 4.79 17.91 -8.27
C THR A 59 3.65 18.56 -7.49
N GLN A 60 2.41 18.23 -7.85
CA GLN A 60 1.17 18.62 -7.20
C GLN A 60 0.18 17.45 -7.30
N TRP A 61 -0.92 17.53 -6.55
CA TRP A 61 -2.01 16.56 -6.67
C TRP A 61 -2.79 16.80 -7.96
N GLU A 62 -2.84 15.79 -8.81
CA GLU A 62 -3.59 15.79 -10.06
C GLU A 62 -4.70 14.77 -9.97
N GLN A 63 -5.91 15.14 -10.40
CA GLN A 63 -7.04 14.23 -10.43
C GLN A 63 -6.75 13.08 -11.41
N GLY A 64 -6.89 11.85 -10.93
CA GLY A 64 -6.71 10.64 -11.72
C GLY A 64 -7.87 10.39 -12.68
N PRO A 65 -7.71 9.41 -13.58
CA PRO A 65 -8.80 8.96 -14.43
C PRO A 65 -9.94 8.38 -13.59
N GLU A 66 -11.11 8.26 -14.21
CA GLU A 66 -12.29 7.62 -13.65
C GLU A 66 -12.61 6.38 -14.48
N THR A 67 -12.16 5.22 -14.03
CA THR A 67 -12.46 3.95 -14.69
C THR A 67 -13.94 3.61 -14.56
N ASP A 68 -14.61 3.29 -15.67
CA ASP A 68 -16.00 2.83 -15.64
C ASP A 68 -16.10 1.49 -14.86
N LEU A 69 -16.86 1.48 -13.77
CA LEU A 69 -16.93 0.35 -12.85
C LEU A 69 -17.62 -0.89 -13.45
N SER A 70 -18.22 -0.80 -14.65
CA SER A 70 -18.63 -1.98 -15.42
C SER A 70 -17.45 -2.83 -15.90
N ILE A 71 -16.24 -2.26 -15.99
CA ILE A 71 -15.03 -2.97 -16.39
C ILE A 71 -14.56 -3.94 -15.29
N PRO A 72 -14.33 -3.51 -14.04
CA PRO A 72 -14.00 -4.44 -12.96
C PRO A 72 -15.22 -5.24 -12.47
N ALA A 73 -16.44 -4.72 -12.60
CA ALA A 73 -17.69 -5.38 -12.20
C ALA A 73 -17.57 -6.11 -10.85
N GLY A 74 -17.93 -7.40 -10.79
CA GLY A 74 -17.84 -8.22 -9.57
C GLY A 74 -16.43 -8.36 -8.96
N ALA A 75 -15.37 -7.96 -9.66
CA ALA A 75 -14.00 -8.01 -9.16
C ALA A 75 -13.54 -6.74 -8.41
N GLY A 76 -14.23 -5.60 -8.57
CA GLY A 76 -13.73 -4.34 -8.00
C GLY A 76 -14.67 -3.13 -8.09
N ALA A 77 -15.95 -3.32 -8.39
CA ALA A 77 -16.92 -2.22 -8.53
C ALA A 77 -17.57 -1.77 -7.22
N ILE A 78 -17.17 -2.31 -6.06
CA ILE A 78 -17.80 -1.96 -4.78
C ILE A 78 -17.14 -0.69 -4.21
N VAL A 79 -17.97 0.30 -3.89
CA VAL A 79 -17.61 1.49 -3.13
C VAL A 79 -17.98 1.26 -1.67
N SER A 80 -17.10 1.65 -0.75
CA SER A 80 -17.30 1.48 0.69
C SER A 80 -16.53 2.53 1.51
N THR A 81 -16.68 2.49 2.82
CA THR A 81 -15.93 3.29 3.79
C THR A 81 -15.13 2.39 4.72
N PRO A 82 -14.02 2.85 5.33
CA PRO A 82 -13.27 2.05 6.30
C PRO A 82 -14.16 1.52 7.44
N THR A 83 -15.14 2.31 7.88
CA THR A 83 -16.09 1.91 8.94
C THR A 83 -16.96 0.72 8.51
N ASP A 84 -17.48 0.73 7.29
CA ASP A 84 -18.30 -0.39 6.80
C ASP A 84 -17.45 -1.63 6.47
N LEU A 85 -16.20 -1.45 6.00
CA LEU A 85 -15.26 -2.55 5.79
C LEU A 85 -14.94 -3.29 7.10
N VAL A 86 -14.70 -2.55 8.20
CA VAL A 86 -14.51 -3.13 9.54
C VAL A 86 -15.75 -3.93 9.96
N LYS A 87 -16.95 -3.34 9.87
CA LYS A 87 -18.20 -4.05 10.20
C LYS A 87 -18.39 -5.32 9.36
N PHE A 88 -18.03 -5.26 8.08
CA PHE A 88 -18.11 -6.40 7.18
C PHE A 88 -17.22 -7.55 7.65
N ILE A 89 -15.94 -7.29 7.91
CA ILE A 89 -15.00 -8.36 8.27
C ILE A 89 -15.30 -8.94 9.64
N GLU A 90 -15.67 -8.10 10.61
CA GLU A 90 -16.12 -8.55 11.93
C GLU A 90 -17.36 -9.45 11.82
N ALA A 91 -18.35 -9.05 11.01
CA ALA A 91 -19.56 -9.85 10.80
C ALA A 91 -19.30 -11.16 10.05
N LEU A 92 -18.34 -11.16 9.10
CA LEU A 92 -17.92 -12.34 8.38
C LEU A 92 -17.31 -13.38 9.35
N PHE A 93 -16.35 -12.95 10.17
CA PHE A 93 -15.67 -13.83 11.13
C PHE A 93 -16.56 -14.19 12.33
N ALA A 94 -17.57 -13.39 12.64
CA ALA A 94 -18.63 -13.72 13.60
C ALA A 94 -19.74 -14.61 13.00
N LEU A 95 -19.56 -15.15 11.79
CA LEU A 95 -20.48 -16.08 11.12
C LEU A 95 -21.90 -15.52 10.87
N LYS A 96 -22.05 -14.20 10.76
CA LYS A 96 -23.35 -13.56 10.50
C LYS A 96 -23.77 -13.62 9.03
N LEU A 97 -22.83 -13.91 8.13
CA LEU A 97 -23.04 -13.91 6.68
C LEU A 97 -22.97 -15.31 6.06
N ILE A 98 -22.08 -16.16 6.57
CA ILE A 98 -21.76 -17.49 6.02
C ILE A 98 -21.59 -18.50 7.17
N SER A 99 -21.61 -19.78 6.83
CA SER A 99 -21.34 -20.85 7.80
C SER A 99 -19.85 -20.94 8.13
N ASP A 100 -19.54 -21.57 9.26
CA ASP A 100 -18.16 -21.87 9.68
C ASP A 100 -17.39 -22.70 8.63
N GLY A 101 -18.04 -23.68 8.01
CA GLY A 101 -17.46 -24.48 6.93
C GLY A 101 -17.10 -23.63 5.70
N SER A 102 -17.93 -22.66 5.33
CA SER A 102 -17.62 -21.73 4.24
C SER A 102 -16.49 -20.78 4.61
N LEU A 103 -16.43 -20.27 5.85
CA LEU A 103 -15.32 -19.44 6.30
C LEU A 103 -14.00 -20.23 6.30
N THR A 104 -14.04 -21.50 6.72
CA THR A 104 -12.89 -22.41 6.64
C THR A 104 -12.41 -22.59 5.20
N GLN A 105 -13.33 -22.77 4.24
CA GLN A 105 -12.98 -22.82 2.82
C GLN A 105 -12.37 -21.51 2.32
N MET A 106 -12.90 -20.36 2.74
CA MET A 106 -12.32 -19.05 2.38
C MET A 106 -10.89 -18.88 2.90
N LYS A 107 -10.57 -19.40 4.08
CA LYS A 107 -9.22 -19.34 4.68
C LYS A 107 -8.26 -20.41 4.16
N THR A 108 -8.75 -21.47 3.53
CA THR A 108 -7.92 -22.58 3.06
C THR A 108 -7.09 -22.12 1.86
N LEU A 109 -5.78 -22.23 1.97
CA LEU A 109 -4.85 -21.72 0.96
C LEU A 109 -4.63 -22.75 -0.15
N THR A 110 -4.83 -22.30 -1.39
CA THR A 110 -4.39 -22.98 -2.60
C THR A 110 -3.46 -22.03 -3.34
N ASP A 111 -2.22 -22.46 -3.61
CA ASP A 111 -1.16 -21.63 -4.22
C ASP A 111 -0.94 -20.28 -3.52
N GLY A 112 -1.08 -20.26 -2.18
CA GLY A 112 -0.89 -19.07 -1.34
C GLY A 112 -2.10 -18.16 -1.19
N TYR A 113 -3.26 -18.50 -1.76
CA TYR A 113 -4.49 -17.69 -1.69
C TYR A 113 -5.68 -18.48 -1.15
N GLY A 114 -6.52 -17.81 -0.37
CA GLY A 114 -7.85 -18.26 -0.02
C GLY A 114 -8.91 -17.83 -1.04
N MET A 115 -10.18 -18.10 -0.74
CA MET A 115 -11.29 -17.63 -1.57
C MET A 115 -11.68 -16.21 -1.15
N GLY A 116 -11.19 -15.21 -1.88
CA GLY A 116 -11.49 -13.79 -1.65
C GLY A 116 -10.71 -13.13 -0.51
N MET A 117 -9.76 -13.86 0.10
CA MET A 117 -8.84 -13.34 1.10
C MET A 117 -7.48 -14.02 1.01
N PHE A 118 -6.45 -13.37 1.52
CA PHE A 118 -5.12 -13.94 1.67
C PHE A 118 -4.58 -13.66 3.10
N PRO A 119 -3.64 -14.48 3.58
CA PRO A 119 -3.01 -14.29 4.87
C PRO A 119 -1.98 -13.16 4.80
N THR A 120 -1.94 -12.32 5.83
CA THR A 120 -0.89 -11.31 6.04
C THR A 120 -0.19 -11.62 7.37
N PRO A 121 0.99 -12.26 7.34
CA PRO A 121 1.75 -12.54 8.56
C PRO A 121 2.32 -11.26 9.17
N PHE A 122 2.29 -11.15 10.49
CA PHE A 122 2.89 -10.05 11.26
C PHE A 122 3.50 -10.58 12.56
N TYR A 123 4.83 -10.77 12.60
CA TYR A 123 5.52 -11.48 13.68
C TYR A 123 4.89 -12.87 13.93
N ASP A 124 4.41 -13.11 15.15
CA ASP A 124 3.71 -14.29 15.62
C ASP A 124 2.20 -14.27 15.33
N LYS A 125 1.71 -13.21 14.67
CA LYS A 125 0.30 -12.99 14.35
C LYS A 125 0.01 -13.26 12.88
N MET A 126 -1.26 -13.58 12.60
CA MET A 126 -1.74 -13.82 11.25
C MET A 126 -3.06 -13.05 11.04
N ALA A 127 -3.04 -12.09 10.13
CA ALA A 127 -4.25 -11.46 9.64
C ALA A 127 -4.78 -12.17 8.39
N TYR A 128 -6.08 -12.00 8.13
CA TYR A 128 -6.74 -12.38 6.90
C TYR A 128 -7.46 -11.17 6.32
N GLY A 129 -7.40 -11.03 5.00
CA GLY A 129 -8.05 -9.91 4.37
C GLY A 129 -7.73 -9.79 2.89
N HIS A 130 -7.87 -8.59 2.35
CA HIS A 130 -7.57 -8.31 0.96
C HIS A 130 -7.23 -6.83 0.77
N ASN A 131 -6.46 -6.53 -0.27
CA ASN A 131 -6.19 -5.18 -0.73
C ASN A 131 -6.85 -4.91 -2.10
N GLY A 132 -7.07 -3.64 -2.42
CA GLY A 132 -7.63 -3.18 -3.68
C GLY A 132 -6.89 -1.96 -4.19
N GLY A 133 -6.86 -1.82 -5.51
CA GLY A 133 -6.29 -0.65 -6.18
C GLY A 133 -6.98 -0.44 -7.51
N ILE A 134 -7.47 0.78 -7.75
CA ILE A 134 -8.05 1.22 -9.01
C ILE A 134 -7.85 2.72 -9.15
N ASP A 135 -7.38 3.17 -10.32
CA ASP A 135 -6.97 4.56 -10.55
C ASP A 135 -5.98 5.02 -9.45
N GLY A 136 -6.25 6.13 -8.76
CA GLY A 136 -5.48 6.58 -7.59
C GLY A 136 -5.95 6.01 -6.23
N PHE A 137 -7.02 5.20 -6.21
CA PHE A 137 -7.53 4.62 -4.97
C PHE A 137 -6.74 3.41 -4.52
N VAL A 138 -6.56 3.29 -3.21
CA VAL A 138 -6.08 2.07 -2.55
C VAL A 138 -6.96 1.77 -1.35
N SER A 139 -7.34 0.50 -1.18
CA SER A 139 -8.05 0.01 -0.01
C SER A 139 -7.37 -1.23 0.57
N ILE A 140 -7.37 -1.35 1.89
CA ILE A 140 -6.88 -2.52 2.62
C ILE A 140 -7.88 -2.83 3.71
N LEU A 141 -8.14 -4.13 3.89
CA LEU A 141 -8.91 -4.68 4.99
C LEU A 141 -8.15 -5.88 5.54
N GLU A 142 -7.88 -5.88 6.84
CA GLU A 142 -7.20 -6.95 7.57
C GLU A 142 -7.96 -7.27 8.84
N TYR A 143 -8.02 -8.55 9.20
CA TYR A 143 -8.60 -9.02 10.45
C TYR A 143 -7.70 -10.08 11.09
N PHE A 144 -7.31 -9.84 12.34
CA PHE A 144 -6.56 -10.75 13.19
C PHE A 144 -7.55 -11.55 14.05
N PRO A 145 -7.88 -12.80 13.69
CA PRO A 145 -8.97 -13.52 14.35
C PRO A 145 -8.69 -13.85 15.82
N GLU A 146 -7.42 -14.10 16.15
CA GLU A 146 -6.99 -14.42 17.52
C GLU A 146 -7.06 -13.21 18.46
N ASP A 147 -6.99 -12.00 17.90
CA ASP A 147 -6.96 -10.74 18.66
C ASP A 147 -8.27 -9.95 18.56
N SER A 148 -9.22 -10.42 17.74
CA SER A 148 -10.46 -9.69 17.39
C SER A 148 -10.19 -8.25 16.93
N LEU A 149 -9.11 -8.06 16.18
CA LEU A 149 -8.69 -6.76 15.66
C LEU A 149 -8.98 -6.67 14.16
N ALA A 150 -9.75 -5.66 13.76
CA ALA A 150 -9.95 -5.27 12.37
C ALA A 150 -9.20 -3.97 12.06
N ILE A 151 -8.51 -3.92 10.92
CA ILE A 151 -7.85 -2.74 10.39
C ILE A 151 -8.39 -2.50 8.98
N ALA A 152 -8.92 -1.31 8.73
CA ALA A 152 -9.31 -0.87 7.40
C ALA A 152 -8.63 0.46 7.07
N TYR A 153 -8.07 0.55 5.87
CA TYR A 153 -7.43 1.75 5.36
C TYR A 153 -7.92 2.00 3.93
N CYS A 154 -8.43 3.20 3.67
CA CYS A 154 -8.80 3.63 2.33
C CYS A 154 -8.13 4.97 2.06
N THR A 155 -7.57 5.14 0.87
CA THR A 155 -7.04 6.41 0.40
C THR A 155 -7.41 6.64 -1.06
N ASN A 156 -7.58 7.91 -1.42
CA ASN A 156 -7.83 8.39 -2.78
C ASN A 156 -6.58 8.96 -3.45
N GLY A 157 -5.41 8.81 -2.82
CA GLY A 157 -4.11 9.21 -3.33
C GLY A 157 -3.05 9.05 -2.24
N HIS A 158 -1.84 8.62 -2.59
CA HIS A 158 -0.79 8.41 -1.60
C HIS A 158 0.59 8.72 -2.16
N VAL A 159 1.42 9.35 -1.32
CA VAL A 159 2.86 9.56 -1.56
C VAL A 159 3.72 8.70 -0.63
N TYR A 160 3.14 8.24 0.47
CA TYR A 160 3.80 7.37 1.44
C TYR A 160 3.34 5.92 1.24
N PRO A 161 4.25 4.93 1.31
CA PRO A 161 3.89 3.52 1.13
C PRO A 161 2.85 3.06 2.17
N TYR A 162 1.65 2.68 1.72
CA TYR A 162 0.56 2.28 2.62
C TYR A 162 0.95 1.07 3.49
N ASN A 163 1.80 0.17 3.00
CA ASN A 163 2.29 -0.97 3.76
C ASN A 163 3.05 -0.54 5.02
N ASN A 164 3.83 0.55 4.95
CA ASN A 164 4.54 1.08 6.12
C ASN A 164 3.56 1.64 7.15
N ILE A 165 2.46 2.24 6.71
CA ILE A 165 1.38 2.71 7.58
C ILE A 165 0.75 1.52 8.32
N LEU A 166 0.39 0.46 7.59
CA LEU A 166 -0.24 -0.73 8.17
C LEU A 166 0.68 -1.47 9.15
N ILE A 167 1.97 -1.61 8.82
CA ILE A 167 2.99 -2.14 9.73
C ILE A 167 3.09 -1.25 10.97
N GLY A 168 3.09 0.07 10.81
CA GLY A 168 3.12 1.02 11.93
C GLY A 168 1.92 0.88 12.85
N VAL A 169 0.70 0.84 12.29
CA VAL A 169 -0.55 0.65 13.06
C VAL A 169 -0.54 -0.67 13.81
N SER A 170 -0.18 -1.77 13.13
CA SER A 170 -0.07 -3.09 13.74
C SER A 170 1.00 -3.12 14.85
N SER A 171 2.14 -2.47 14.62
CA SER A 171 3.22 -2.39 15.61
C SER A 171 2.80 -1.61 16.85
N ILE A 172 2.07 -0.50 16.69
CA ILE A 172 1.52 0.27 17.82
C ILE A 172 0.55 -0.59 18.62
N TYR A 173 -0.40 -1.27 17.97
CA TYR A 173 -1.39 -2.09 18.65
C TYR A 173 -0.76 -3.28 19.41
N PHE A 174 0.19 -3.98 18.77
CA PHE A 174 0.86 -5.15 19.34
C PHE A 174 2.10 -4.83 20.16
N ASN A 175 2.33 -3.55 20.49
CA ASN A 175 3.47 -3.07 21.26
C ASN A 175 4.83 -3.57 20.72
N LYS A 176 4.99 -3.57 19.39
CA LYS A 176 6.25 -3.87 18.71
C LYS A 176 7.04 -2.58 18.45
N PRO A 177 8.37 -2.64 18.32
CA PRO A 177 9.17 -1.48 17.95
C PRO A 177 8.67 -0.87 16.64
N TYR A 178 8.49 0.45 16.62
CA TYR A 178 8.13 1.20 15.41
C TYR A 178 8.78 2.59 15.44
N ALA A 179 8.98 3.16 14.25
CA ALA A 179 9.42 4.54 14.10
C ALA A 179 8.29 5.36 13.47
N VAL A 180 7.98 6.52 14.05
CA VAL A 180 7.07 7.48 13.42
C VAL A 180 7.79 8.10 12.22
N PRO A 181 7.22 8.04 11.00
CA PRO A 181 7.85 8.67 9.84
C PRO A 181 7.96 10.18 10.03
N THR A 182 9.07 10.76 9.57
CA THR A 182 9.29 12.21 9.59
C THR A 182 9.09 12.78 8.21
N PHE A 183 8.18 13.75 8.07
CA PHE A 183 7.92 14.45 6.80
C PHE A 183 8.61 15.82 6.76
N ARG A 184 9.76 15.95 7.43
CA ARG A 184 10.48 17.21 7.51
C ARG A 184 11.14 17.49 6.16
N THR A 185 10.71 18.57 5.51
CA THR A 185 11.39 19.09 4.34
C THR A 185 12.56 19.95 4.80
N ILE A 186 13.79 19.53 4.51
CA ILE A 186 14.97 20.35 4.76
C ILE A 186 15.17 21.27 3.57
N ALA A 187 15.11 22.59 3.81
CA ALA A 187 15.46 23.57 2.81
C ALA A 187 16.98 23.52 2.59
N LEU A 188 17.40 22.83 1.54
CA LEU A 188 18.80 22.69 1.16
C LEU A 188 19.21 23.82 0.21
N LYS A 189 20.42 24.34 0.40
CA LYS A 189 21.09 25.14 -0.63
C LYS A 189 21.90 24.20 -1.52
N SER A 190 22.02 24.55 -2.80
CA SER A 190 22.77 23.71 -3.74
C SER A 190 24.23 23.53 -3.32
N GLU A 191 24.86 24.57 -2.74
CA GLU A 191 26.26 24.50 -2.30
C GLU A 191 26.46 23.53 -1.13
N ASP A 192 25.46 23.37 -0.26
CA ASP A 192 25.53 22.44 0.88
C ASP A 192 25.58 20.97 0.42
N LEU A 193 25.22 20.69 -0.83
CA LEU A 193 25.22 19.34 -1.39
C LEU A 193 26.57 18.93 -1.98
N ASP A 194 27.47 19.88 -2.26
CA ASP A 194 28.73 19.61 -2.98
C ASP A 194 29.64 18.62 -2.23
N LYS A 195 29.57 18.61 -0.90
CA LYS A 195 30.30 17.66 -0.05
C LYS A 195 29.93 16.18 -0.32
N TYR A 196 28.70 15.92 -0.78
CA TYR A 196 28.21 14.56 -1.03
C TYR A 196 28.52 14.05 -2.45
N LEU A 197 28.81 14.93 -3.41
CA LEU A 197 28.96 14.55 -4.82
C LEU A 197 30.19 13.69 -5.06
N GLY A 198 30.06 12.61 -5.82
CA GLY A 198 31.18 11.74 -6.18
C GLY A 198 30.75 10.31 -6.43
N VAL A 199 31.73 9.45 -6.70
CA VAL A 199 31.52 8.01 -6.87
C VAL A 199 31.88 7.32 -5.56
N TYR A 200 31.01 6.46 -5.07
CA TYR A 200 31.21 5.67 -3.86
C TYR A 200 31.27 4.19 -4.24
N ALA A 201 32.27 3.48 -3.75
CA ALA A 201 32.46 2.05 -3.99
C ALA A 201 32.52 1.28 -2.67
N SER A 202 32.03 0.04 -2.68
CA SER A 202 32.15 -0.87 -1.55
C SER A 202 33.14 -1.98 -1.87
N THR A 203 33.89 -2.44 -0.87
CA THR A 203 34.70 -3.66 -0.97
C THR A 203 33.88 -4.92 -0.72
N LEU A 204 32.65 -4.79 -0.21
CA LEU A 204 31.77 -5.90 0.15
C LEU A 204 30.92 -6.40 -1.03
N ILE A 205 30.54 -5.48 -1.93
CA ILE A 205 29.71 -5.79 -3.11
C ILE A 205 30.26 -5.07 -4.35
N PRO A 206 30.19 -5.68 -5.54
CA PRO A 206 30.68 -5.09 -6.78
C PRO A 206 29.68 -4.07 -7.34
N LEU A 207 29.33 -3.07 -6.52
CA LEU A 207 28.40 -2.00 -6.86
C LEU A 207 29.07 -0.66 -6.63
N LYS A 208 28.92 0.27 -7.57
CA LYS A 208 29.25 1.67 -7.38
C LYS A 208 27.99 2.53 -7.38
N ILE A 209 28.01 3.57 -6.56
CA ILE A 209 26.94 4.57 -6.47
C ILE A 209 27.53 5.92 -6.83
N THR A 210 27.05 6.51 -7.90
CA THR A 210 27.39 7.88 -8.30
C THR A 210 26.35 8.83 -7.73
N ILE A 211 26.82 9.82 -6.96
CA ILE A 211 25.99 10.88 -6.40
C ILE A 211 26.27 12.18 -7.17
N THR A 212 25.24 12.67 -7.84
CA THR A 212 25.21 13.98 -8.52
C THR A 212 24.13 14.87 -7.90
N LYS A 213 23.91 16.07 -8.44
CA LYS A 213 22.80 16.93 -8.03
C LYS A 213 22.13 17.58 -9.23
N ASP A 214 20.84 17.86 -9.07
CA ASP A 214 20.06 18.76 -9.91
C ASP A 214 19.45 19.85 -9.02
N GLY A 215 19.99 21.07 -9.12
CA GLY A 215 19.63 22.18 -8.24
C GLY A 215 19.87 21.86 -6.76
N THR A 216 18.80 21.64 -6.00
CA THR A 216 18.79 21.36 -4.56
C THR A 216 18.49 19.90 -4.22
N THR A 217 18.44 19.03 -5.23
CA THR A 217 18.13 17.60 -5.07
C THR A 217 19.38 16.77 -5.38
N LEU A 218 19.75 15.86 -4.48
CA LEU A 218 20.76 14.85 -4.79
C LEU A 218 20.16 13.78 -5.71
N ILE A 219 20.93 13.37 -6.69
CA ILE A 219 20.59 12.30 -7.62
C ILE A 219 21.55 11.15 -7.37
N SER A 220 21.01 9.97 -7.07
CA SER A 220 21.79 8.75 -6.89
C SER A 220 21.63 7.83 -8.10
N GLN A 221 22.73 7.29 -8.59
CA GLN A 221 22.74 6.31 -9.66
C GLN A 221 23.64 5.13 -9.30
N ALA A 222 23.03 3.96 -9.09
CA ALA A 222 23.75 2.70 -8.96
C ALA A 222 24.18 2.18 -10.35
N THR A 223 25.26 1.41 -10.40
CA THR A 223 25.74 0.78 -11.65
C THR A 223 24.61 -0.03 -12.31
N ASP A 224 24.40 0.18 -13.62
CA ASP A 224 23.35 -0.44 -14.43
C ASP A 224 21.89 -0.19 -13.97
N GLN A 225 21.66 0.83 -13.14
CA GLN A 225 20.33 1.24 -12.70
C GLN A 225 19.99 2.67 -13.15
N SER A 226 18.70 2.95 -13.24
CA SER A 226 18.19 4.31 -13.46
C SER A 226 18.57 5.23 -12.31
N ALA A 227 18.83 6.50 -12.61
CA ALA A 227 19.05 7.52 -11.60
C ALA A 227 17.76 7.81 -10.83
N ILE A 228 17.88 8.02 -9.51
CA ILE A 228 16.78 8.31 -8.60
C ILE A 228 17.04 9.61 -7.85
N PRO A 229 16.03 10.48 -7.66
CA PRO A 229 16.15 11.63 -6.77
C PRO A 229 16.10 11.17 -5.32
N LEU A 230 16.85 11.86 -4.46
CA LEU A 230 16.86 11.62 -3.02
C LEU A 230 16.25 12.80 -2.27
N GLU A 231 15.42 12.50 -1.28
CA GLU A 231 14.80 13.49 -0.38
C GLU A 231 15.61 13.60 0.91
N ALA A 232 15.94 14.83 1.33
CA ALA A 232 16.65 15.05 2.57
C ALA A 232 15.73 14.94 3.78
N THR A 233 16.07 14.05 4.72
CA THR A 233 15.32 13.83 5.96
C THR A 233 16.08 14.31 7.20
N ASP A 234 17.42 14.39 7.11
CA ASP A 234 18.31 15.04 8.07
C ASP A 234 19.50 15.71 7.34
N GLN A 235 20.37 16.45 8.03
CA GLN A 235 21.51 17.17 7.46
C GLN A 235 22.39 16.28 6.58
N HIS A 236 22.56 15.01 6.95
CA HIS A 236 23.39 14.02 6.28
C HIS A 236 22.62 12.76 5.86
N THR A 237 21.30 12.78 5.95
CA THR A 237 20.46 11.60 5.70
C THR A 237 19.46 11.91 4.61
N PHE A 238 19.46 11.05 3.60
CA PHE A 238 18.62 11.18 2.42
C PHE A 238 17.89 9.86 2.14
N THR A 239 16.67 9.90 1.65
CA THR A 239 15.87 8.71 1.39
C THR A 239 15.30 8.69 -0.02
N PHE A 240 14.97 7.48 -0.48
CA PHE A 240 14.08 7.26 -1.61
C PHE A 240 13.07 6.19 -1.19
N ASP A 241 11.98 6.67 -0.58
CA ASP A 241 10.93 5.87 0.03
C ASP A 241 10.31 4.82 -0.92
N PRO A 242 10.08 5.09 -2.24
CA PRO A 242 9.53 4.10 -3.15
C PRO A 242 10.34 2.81 -3.26
N ALA A 243 11.65 2.86 -3.02
CA ALA A 243 12.52 1.67 -2.98
C ALA A 243 13.01 1.31 -1.57
N GLY A 244 12.50 1.98 -0.53
CA GLY A 244 12.92 1.79 0.87
C GLY A 244 14.41 2.07 1.10
N ILE A 245 14.98 3.01 0.34
CA ILE A 245 16.39 3.37 0.41
C ILE A 245 16.58 4.46 1.45
N VAL A 246 17.56 4.27 2.34
CA VAL A 246 18.11 5.31 3.22
C VAL A 246 19.61 5.40 2.97
N MET A 247 20.09 6.61 2.72
CA MET A 247 21.48 6.96 2.49
C MET A 247 21.97 7.90 3.58
N GLU A 248 22.90 7.43 4.40
CA GLU A 248 23.55 8.21 5.45
C GLU A 248 24.97 8.57 5.03
N PHE A 249 25.23 9.85 4.82
CA PHE A 249 26.54 10.35 4.43
C PHE A 249 27.38 10.70 5.65
N ASN A 250 28.67 10.41 5.59
CA ASN A 250 29.66 10.93 6.51
C ASN A 250 30.76 11.66 5.70
N PRO A 251 30.60 12.98 5.45
CA PRO A 251 31.55 13.75 4.65
C PRO A 251 32.96 13.77 5.21
N ASP A 252 33.10 13.79 6.54
CA ASP A 252 34.40 13.82 7.22
C ASP A 252 35.20 12.54 6.97
N LYS A 253 34.51 11.39 6.93
CA LYS A 253 35.11 10.09 6.61
C LYS A 253 35.08 9.74 5.12
N LYS A 254 34.42 10.56 4.30
CA LYS A 254 34.12 10.27 2.89
C LYS A 254 33.37 8.93 2.72
N GLU A 255 32.40 8.67 3.58
CA GLU A 255 31.61 7.42 3.57
C GLU A 255 30.13 7.68 3.21
N LEU A 256 29.51 6.67 2.61
CA LEU A 256 28.08 6.57 2.36
C LEU A 256 27.60 5.21 2.90
N THR A 257 26.66 5.22 3.83
CA THR A 257 25.99 4.01 4.31
C THR A 257 24.63 3.88 3.63
N LEU A 258 24.44 2.80 2.88
CA LEU A 258 23.17 2.44 2.26
C LEU A 258 22.43 1.44 3.16
N LYS A 259 21.18 1.76 3.51
CA LYS A 259 20.26 0.84 4.18
C LYS A 259 19.08 0.56 3.25
N GLN A 260 18.85 -0.71 2.94
CA GLN A 260 17.75 -1.15 2.07
C GLN A 260 17.35 -2.58 2.43
N GLY A 261 16.05 -2.85 2.55
CA GLY A 261 15.54 -4.23 2.79
C GLY A 261 16.03 -4.88 4.09
N GLY A 262 16.45 -4.09 5.08
CA GLY A 262 17.05 -4.59 6.33
C GLY A 262 18.56 -4.82 6.26
N GLU A 263 19.18 -4.71 5.09
CA GLU A 263 20.63 -4.77 4.93
C GLU A 263 21.27 -3.39 5.11
N THR A 264 22.55 -3.37 5.50
CA THR A 264 23.34 -2.15 5.63
C THR A 264 24.71 -2.37 5.00
N VAL A 265 25.07 -1.51 4.05
CA VAL A 265 26.35 -1.59 3.33
C VAL A 265 27.04 -0.24 3.34
N VAL A 266 28.32 -0.22 3.71
CA VAL A 266 29.15 0.99 3.69
C VAL A 266 29.93 1.06 2.38
N PHE A 267 29.97 2.25 1.80
CA PHE A 267 30.75 2.62 0.63
C PHE A 267 31.69 3.76 1.00
N THR A 268 32.86 3.80 0.36
CA THR A 268 33.84 4.87 0.50
C THR A 268 33.93 5.64 -0.81
N LYS A 269 34.03 6.97 -0.71
CA LYS A 269 34.18 7.86 -1.86
C LYS A 269 35.51 7.57 -2.55
N GLU A 270 35.46 7.35 -3.86
CA GLU A 270 36.65 7.28 -4.70
C GLU A 270 37.33 8.66 -4.73
N ASN A 271 38.66 8.65 -4.77
CA ASN A 271 39.48 9.87 -4.77
C ASN A 271 39.34 10.64 -6.08
#